data_AF-A0A1H0F5B7-F1
#
_entry.id   AF-A0A1H0F5B7-F1
#
_cell.length_a   1.000
_cell.length_b   1.000
_cell.length_c   1.000
_cell.angle_alpha   90.00
_cell.angle_beta   90.00
_cell.angle_gamma   90.00
#
_symmetry.space_group_name_H-M   'P 1'
#
loop_
_entity.id
_entity.type
_entity.pdbx_description
1 polymer ?
#
loop_
_entity_poly.entity_id
_entity_poly.type
_entity_poly.pdbx_seq_one_letter_code
_entity_poly.pdbx_strand_id
1 'polypeptide(L)' 'MKRFKSRRHLQRFISIHDPIANLFHIHRHDIPSSHHRELRAAVMNLWVKIARS' A
#
# COMPACT_ATOMS: atom_id res chain seq x y z
N MET A 1 -14.85 -8.31 5.52
CA MET A 1 -13.92 -9.09 4.67
C MET A 1 -14.38 -10.54 4.63
N LYS A 2 -14.52 -11.16 3.45
CA LYS A 2 -14.74 -12.63 3.36
C LYS A 2 -13.61 -13.35 4.10
N ARG A 3 -13.93 -14.42 4.85
CA ARG A 3 -12.93 -15.22 5.57
C ARG A 3 -12.02 -15.96 4.58
N PHE A 4 -10.71 -15.95 4.84
CA PHE A 4 -9.75 -16.74 4.07
C PHE A 4 -9.85 -18.21 4.46
N LYS A 5 -9.85 -19.10 3.46
CA LYS A 5 -9.95 -20.55 3.66
C LYS A 5 -8.71 -21.18 4.31
N SER A 6 -7.56 -20.49 4.29
CA SER A 6 -6.32 -20.97 4.91
C SER A 6 -5.37 -19.84 5.28
N ARG A 7 -4.47 -20.10 6.24
CA ARG A 7 -3.37 -19.19 6.60
C ARG A 7 -2.47 -18.86 5.42
N ARG A 8 -2.25 -19.80 4.49
CA ARG A 8 -1.41 -19.57 3.29
C ARG A 8 -2.05 -18.58 2.33
N HIS A 9 -3.38 -18.63 2.17
CA HIS A 9 -4.10 -17.64 1.36
C HIS A 9 -4.09 -16.26 2.02
N LEU A 10 -4.27 -16.21 3.34
CA LEU A 10 -4.12 -14.97 4.09
C LEU A 10 -2.70 -14.41 3.94
N GLN A 11 -1.67 -15.24 4.10
CA GLN A 11 -0.28 -14.80 3.98
C GLN A 11 0.04 -14.26 2.59
N ARG A 12 -0.39 -14.93 1.51
CA ARG A 12 -0.21 -14.42 0.14
C ARG A 12 -0.95 -13.11 -0.09
N PHE A 13 -2.18 -13.02 0.41
CA PHE A 13 -2.98 -11.81 0.31
C PHE A 13 -2.30 -10.65 1.07
N ILE A 14 -1.97 -10.86 2.34
CA ILE A 14 -1.26 -9.89 3.18
C ILE A 14 0.10 -9.54 2.56
N SER A 15 0.92 -10.47 2.10
CA SER A 15 2.23 -10.14 1.50
C SER A 15 2.14 -9.28 0.23
N ILE A 16 1.05 -9.38 -0.53
CA ILE A 16 0.81 -8.53 -1.71
C ILE A 16 0.21 -7.17 -1.27
N HIS A 17 -0.70 -7.17 -0.29
CA HIS A 17 -1.48 -6.00 0.10
C HIS A 17 -0.87 -5.17 1.24
N ASP A 18 -0.06 -5.74 2.12
CA ASP A 18 0.60 -5.03 3.22
C ASP A 18 1.53 -3.94 2.72
N PRO A 19 2.40 -4.18 1.71
CA PRO A 19 3.20 -3.10 1.13
C PRO A 19 2.33 -1.96 0.61
N ILE A 20 1.15 -2.26 0.05
CA ILE A 20 0.19 -1.27 -0.47
C ILE A 20 -0.45 -0.49 0.68
N ALA A 21 -0.97 -1.20 1.68
CA ALA A 21 -1.62 -0.59 2.83
C ALA A 21 -0.64 0.32 3.58
N ASN A 22 0.63 -0.11 3.73
CA ASN A 22 1.64 0.64 4.44
C ASN A 22 2.14 1.86 3.64
N LEU A 23 2.30 1.75 2.31
CA LEU A 23 2.70 2.87 1.45
C LEU A 23 1.65 4.00 1.39
N PHE A 24 0.37 3.65 1.57
CA PHE A 24 -0.75 4.58 1.42
C PHE A 24 -1.29 5.07 2.76
N HIS A 25 -0.74 4.59 3.89
CA HIS A 25 -1.06 5.05 5.23
C HIS A 25 -0.36 6.38 5.55
N ILE A 26 -0.55 7.37 4.68
CA ILE A 26 -0.08 8.74 4.91
C ILE A 26 -1.19 9.47 5.65
N HIS A 27 -0.89 10.02 6.83
CA HIS A 27 -1.85 10.84 7.58
C HIS A 27 -2.11 12.16 6.83
N ARG A 28 -3.06 12.12 5.89
CA ARG A 28 -3.41 13.26 5.02
C ARG A 28 -3.86 14.51 5.78
N HIS A 29 -4.26 14.35 7.05
CA HIS A 29 -4.76 15.43 7.91
C HIS A 29 -3.64 16.12 8.69
N ASP A 30 -2.47 15.48 8.78
CA ASP A 30 -1.32 15.97 9.54
C ASP A 30 -0.28 16.64 8.63
N ILE A 31 -0.49 16.63 7.30
CA ILE A 31 0.45 17.17 6.31
C ILE A 31 -0.22 18.11 5.32
N PRO A 32 0.51 19.14 4.82
CA PRO A 32 0.03 19.99 3.74
C PRO A 32 -0.33 19.20 2.48
N SER A 33 -1.37 19.66 1.77
CA SER A 33 -1.86 19.02 0.54
C SER A 33 -0.79 18.84 -0.54
N SER A 34 0.15 19.79 -0.67
CA SER A 34 1.28 19.69 -1.61
C SER A 34 2.19 18.51 -1.27
N HIS A 35 2.58 18.40 -0.01
CA HIS A 35 3.44 17.33 0.49
C HIS A 35 2.77 15.96 0.39
N HIS A 36 1.46 15.90 0.66
CA HIS A 36 0.67 14.68 0.44
C HIS A 36 0.73 14.23 -1.03
N ARG A 37 0.62 15.15 -2.00
CA ARG A 37 0.69 14.82 -3.43
C ARG A 37 2.07 14.30 -3.84
N GLU A 38 3.15 14.88 -3.31
CA GLU A 38 4.53 14.43 -3.55
C GLU A 38 4.76 13.00 -3.02
N LEU A 39 4.40 12.75 -1.75
CA LEU A 39 4.48 11.43 -1.16
C LEU A 39 3.64 10.43 -1.94
N ARG A 40 2.43 10.81 -2.35
CA ARG A 40 1.56 9.97 -3.17
C ARG A 40 2.19 9.61 -4.52
N ALA A 41 2.85 10.55 -5.19
CA ALA A 41 3.54 10.31 -6.45
C ALA A 41 4.75 9.36 -6.26
N ALA A 42 5.55 9.57 -5.21
CA ALA A 42 6.67 8.70 -4.87
C ALA A 42 6.21 7.26 -4.57
N VAL A 43 5.13 7.11 -3.79
CA VAL A 43 4.47 5.85 -3.50
C VAL A 43 3.99 5.13 -4.76
N MET A 44 3.37 5.86 -5.70
CA MET A 44 2.91 5.27 -6.96
C MET A 44 4.07 4.79 -7.84
N ASN A 45 5.19 5.52 -7.87
CA ASN A 45 6.39 5.08 -8.57
C ASN A 45 6.98 3.80 -7.96
N LEU A 46 7.01 3.69 -6.62
CA LEU A 46 7.44 2.48 -5.93
C LEU A 46 6.49 1.31 -6.20
N TRP A 47 5.18 1.56 -6.19
CA TRP A 47 4.17 0.56 -6.54
C TRP A 47 4.38 -0.01 -7.95
N VAL A 48 4.64 0.83 -8.95
CA VAL A 48 4.91 0.39 -10.32
C VAL A 48 6.15 -0.52 -10.39
N LYS A 49 7.17 -0.28 -9.56
CA LYS A 49 8.35 -1.15 -9.48
C LYS A 49 8.01 -2.53 -8.90
N ILE A 50 7.25 -2.56 -7.80
CA ILE A 50 6.82 -3.81 -7.13
C ILE A 50 5.85 -4.61 -8.00
N ALA A 51 4.93 -3.94 -8.70
CA ALA A 51 3.96 -4.61 -9.56
C ALA A 51 4.58 -5.22 -10.84
N ARG A 52 5.80 -4.80 -11.19
CA ARG A 52 6.54 -5.28 -12.36
C ARG A 52 7.63 -6.30 -12.02
N SER A 53 7.91 -6.53 -10.73
CA SER A 53 8.84 -7.55 -10.24
C SER A 53 8.13 -8.87 -9.97
#